data_AF-K1RCG4-F1
#
_entry.id   AF-K1RCG4-F1
#
_cell.length_a   1.000
_cell.length_b   1.000
_cell.length_c   1.000
_cell.angle_alpha   90.00
_cell.angle_beta   90.00
_cell.angle_gamma   90.00
#
_symmetry.space_group_name_H-M   'P 1'
#
loop_
_entity.id
_entity.type
_entity.pdbx_description
1 polymer ?
#
loop_
_entity_poly.entity_id
_entity_poly.type
_entity_poly.pdbx_seq_one_letter_code
_entity_poly.pdbx_strand_id
1 'polypeptide(L)'
;KYCDCVITDVTGFEKMIRPAFTNVVGTYPEKENEIMLSTKTLQYLGIKNPEVGMEIELDFYWNDIFNTSGTGMQNFLLSGYFTEYQNQTSGASVAFLSEKSMEKNGLQWEPCRILIDHTKKYSSGSQIEHMLTNNIKLNEGQRIVSMNPAEYRAISEMMGSYGFAVFFSVMVLLSMFLFIYNILNISLEKDLQRYGLLQVIGVEQKQNIKVMNREMLKIGLTGSIAGVVLGGMFIWGIMPLLLEKMYAENTWKLERMGFFQPKLLILAIVLVIFTLGVAVECLKRKMRKLSPLECMKYTEAVTYHKSRKKPKIKKFRYWGKHPEIYLAKKYLFRNKKTFGITSLSLWLGCELALCSAVIVNGVDLQNYYSKEPDFQIGITEEACNYLIESSPDTKNMKFFPKSLMNDIETTIGNELHSVENIKGFYPIVGKNGKENIKILIDGDKISTVIQTVSIGEQEELKDFIQKNDKLVNWEQFQNNHGTIVLHDHRMSDYIAGEVQDYIGTEMEFYDLVPVGTEMSSLVPEKLVNCGYLDITEDDFPEMKLCWDGKN
;
A
#
# COMPACT_ATOMS: atom_id res chain seq x y z
N LYS A 1 12.47 31.34 -0.43
CA LYS A 1 11.04 30.93 -0.40
C LYS A 1 10.76 30.25 0.94
N TYR A 2 9.79 30.72 1.74
CA TYR A 2 9.49 30.17 3.07
C TYR A 2 8.40 29.10 3.06
N CYS A 3 7.36 29.31 2.25
CA CYS A 3 6.22 28.43 2.13
C CYS A 3 5.57 28.58 0.75
N ASP A 4 4.79 27.58 0.36
CA ASP A 4 3.89 27.60 -0.79
C ASP A 4 2.51 28.07 -0.38
N CYS A 5 1.97 29.07 -1.07
CA CYS A 5 0.63 29.58 -0.80
C CYS A 5 -0.40 28.82 -1.64
N VAL A 6 -1.44 28.33 -0.99
CA VAL A 6 -2.50 27.52 -1.59
C VAL A 6 -3.87 28.12 -1.26
N ILE A 7 -4.76 28.12 -2.23
CA ILE A 7 -6.16 28.52 -2.07
C ILE A 7 -7.02 27.29 -2.30
N THR A 8 -8.02 27.09 -1.43
CA THR A 8 -8.93 25.94 -1.46
C THR A 8 -10.31 26.41 -1.10
N ASP A 9 -11.34 25.77 -1.64
CA ASP A 9 -12.68 26.05 -1.15
C ASP A 9 -12.81 25.61 0.33
N VAL A 10 -13.65 26.30 1.09
CA VAL A 10 -13.81 26.03 2.53
C VAL A 10 -14.21 24.58 2.81
N THR A 11 -15.00 23.96 1.92
CA THR A 11 -15.43 22.57 2.09
C THR A 11 -14.29 21.59 1.85
N GLY A 12 -13.48 21.82 0.81
CA GLY A 12 -12.26 21.08 0.51
C GLY A 12 -11.26 21.14 1.66
N PHE A 13 -11.02 22.33 2.22
CA PHE A 13 -10.17 22.47 3.40
C PHE A 13 -10.71 21.66 4.59
N GLU A 14 -11.94 21.92 5.02
CA GLU A 14 -12.49 21.34 6.24
C GLU A 14 -12.64 19.81 6.18
N LYS A 15 -13.05 19.26 5.02
CA LYS A 15 -13.34 17.83 4.90
C LYS A 15 -12.15 17.00 4.43
N MET A 16 -11.28 17.54 3.58
CA MET A 16 -10.25 16.74 2.91
C MET A 16 -8.83 17.06 3.41
N ILE A 17 -8.54 18.32 3.73
CA ILE A 17 -7.17 18.76 4.05
C ILE A 17 -6.95 18.86 5.56
N ARG A 18 -7.85 19.53 6.29
CA ARG A 18 -7.77 19.74 7.74
C ARG A 18 -7.56 18.45 8.55
N PRO A 19 -8.18 17.30 8.22
CA PRO A 19 -7.94 16.05 8.96
C PRO A 19 -6.50 15.54 8.87
N ALA A 20 -5.73 15.99 7.88
CA ALA A 20 -4.33 15.66 7.72
C ALA A 20 -3.40 16.54 8.56
N PHE A 21 -3.91 17.48 9.37
CA PHE A 21 -3.12 18.34 10.24
C PHE A 21 -3.43 18.10 11.72
N THR A 22 -2.46 18.36 12.58
CA THR A 22 -2.62 18.34 14.04
C THR A 22 -2.53 19.73 14.64
N ASN A 23 -3.06 19.90 15.86
CA ASN A 23 -3.02 21.16 16.60
C ASN A 23 -3.51 22.37 15.78
N VAL A 24 -4.58 22.18 15.01
CA VAL A 24 -5.19 23.24 14.21
C VAL A 24 -5.89 24.23 15.15
N VAL A 25 -5.39 25.46 15.19
CA VAL A 25 -5.93 26.57 15.99
C VAL A 25 -6.37 27.69 15.05
N GLY A 26 -7.53 28.30 15.32
CA GLY A 26 -8.11 29.33 14.46
C GLY A 26 -9.00 28.76 13.35
N THR A 27 -9.20 29.54 12.28
CA THR A 27 -10.10 29.19 11.17
C THR A 27 -9.43 29.39 9.81
N TYR A 28 -9.98 28.71 8.80
CA TYR A 28 -9.60 28.96 7.41
C TYR A 28 -9.77 30.45 7.05
N PRO A 29 -8.85 31.07 6.29
CA PRO A 29 -8.95 32.48 5.91
C PRO A 29 -10.21 32.79 5.09
N GLU A 30 -10.98 33.80 5.49
CA GLU A 30 -12.20 34.24 4.78
C GLU A 30 -12.13 35.70 4.30
N LYS A 31 -11.24 36.51 4.88
CA LYS A 31 -11.00 37.91 4.48
C LYS A 31 -9.75 38.04 3.60
N GLU A 32 -9.71 39.11 2.81
CA GLU A 32 -8.66 39.35 1.79
C GLU A 32 -7.23 39.33 2.36
N ASN A 33 -7.05 39.81 3.59
CA ASN A 33 -5.76 39.95 4.25
C ASN A 33 -5.51 38.85 5.29
N GLU A 34 -6.32 37.80 5.35
CA GLU A 34 -6.13 36.69 6.28
C GLU A 34 -5.21 35.62 5.69
N ILE A 35 -4.33 35.06 6.52
CA ILE A 35 -3.44 33.96 6.17
C ILE A 35 -3.43 32.91 7.28
N MET A 36 -3.35 31.65 6.90
CA MET A 36 -3.16 30.54 7.84
C MET A 36 -1.82 29.86 7.56
N LEU A 37 -0.97 29.76 8.58
CA LEU A 37 0.44 29.34 8.42
C LEU A 37 0.75 28.06 9.21
N SER A 38 1.69 27.27 8.71
CA SER A 38 2.22 26.15 9.49
C SER A 38 3.05 26.66 10.68
N THR A 39 3.10 25.87 11.76
CA THR A 39 3.97 26.15 12.91
C THR A 39 5.44 26.18 12.52
N LYS A 40 5.84 25.44 11.48
CA LYS A 40 7.20 25.43 10.93
C LYS A 40 7.53 26.78 10.30
N THR A 41 6.66 27.32 9.45
CA THR A 41 6.83 28.65 8.84
C THR A 41 6.90 29.74 9.90
N LEU A 42 6.01 29.71 10.89
CA LEU A 42 6.01 30.68 11.99
C LEU A 42 7.33 30.66 12.78
N GLN A 43 7.89 29.48 13.05
CA GLN A 43 9.20 29.36 13.69
C GLN A 43 10.33 29.92 12.84
N TYR A 44 10.32 29.68 11.51
CA TYR A 44 11.30 30.28 10.60
C TYR A 44 11.23 31.80 10.57
N LEU A 45 10.03 32.37 10.72
CA LEU A 45 9.81 33.81 10.84
C LEU A 45 10.18 34.35 12.24
N GLY A 46 10.64 33.50 13.17
CA GLY A 46 11.02 33.89 14.52
C GLY A 46 9.86 33.98 15.52
N ILE A 47 8.64 33.59 15.12
CA ILE A 47 7.44 33.63 15.95
C ILE A 47 7.32 32.34 16.76
N LYS A 48 7.58 32.41 18.07
CA LYS A 48 7.53 31.24 18.98
C LYS A 48 6.16 30.99 19.61
N ASN A 49 5.39 32.06 19.82
CA ASN A 49 4.07 32.02 20.44
C ASN A 49 3.06 32.67 19.48
N PRO A 50 2.54 31.94 18.49
CA PRO A 50 1.57 32.50 17.55
C PRO A 50 0.22 32.73 18.22
N GLU A 51 -0.39 33.87 17.95
CA GLU A 51 -1.74 34.22 18.40
C GLU A 51 -2.62 34.55 17.19
N VAL A 52 -3.83 33.98 17.16
CA VAL A 52 -4.80 34.27 16.09
C VAL A 52 -5.17 35.75 16.16
N GLY A 53 -5.09 36.43 15.01
CA GLY A 53 -5.28 37.87 14.89
C GLY A 53 -4.01 38.70 14.97
N MET A 54 -2.81 38.09 15.08
CA MET A 54 -1.56 38.84 14.97
C MET A 54 -1.32 39.30 13.53
N GLU A 55 -0.75 40.50 13.37
CA GLU A 55 -0.27 40.98 12.06
C GLU A 55 1.13 40.42 11.77
N ILE A 56 1.32 39.92 10.56
CA ILE A 56 2.57 39.36 10.06
C ILE A 56 2.89 40.02 8.73
N GLU A 57 4.06 40.65 8.65
CA GLU A 57 4.57 41.25 7.43
C GLU A 57 5.33 40.20 6.63
N LEU A 58 4.90 39.95 5.38
CA LEU A 58 5.46 38.93 4.50
C LEU A 58 5.74 39.49 3.11
N ASP A 59 6.87 39.10 2.52
CA ASP A 59 7.17 39.36 1.10
C ASP A 59 6.51 38.28 0.24
N PHE A 60 5.45 38.63 -0.48
CA PHE A 60 4.57 37.68 -1.16
C PHE A 60 4.62 37.83 -2.69
N TYR A 61 4.70 36.71 -3.40
CA TYR A 61 4.70 36.69 -4.86
C TYR A 61 3.77 35.59 -5.38
N TRP A 62 2.97 35.92 -6.38
CA TRP A 62 2.22 34.93 -7.14
C TRP A 62 3.15 34.08 -7.98
N ASN A 63 2.80 32.81 -8.16
CA ASN A 63 3.48 31.93 -9.10
C ASN A 63 2.96 32.15 -10.54
N ASP A 64 2.85 33.41 -10.95
CA ASP A 64 2.42 33.84 -12.27
C ASP A 64 3.28 35.03 -12.72
N ILE A 65 4.04 34.83 -13.79
CA ILE A 65 4.97 35.84 -14.35
C ILE A 65 4.18 37.05 -14.89
N PHE A 66 2.91 36.88 -15.24
CA PHE A 66 2.07 37.92 -15.81
C PHE A 66 1.24 38.66 -14.76
N ASN A 67 1.15 38.15 -13.52
CA ASN A 67 0.39 38.79 -12.45
C ASN A 67 1.31 39.38 -11.36
N THR A 68 1.41 40.71 -11.36
CA THR A 68 2.15 41.49 -10.35
C THR A 68 1.22 42.24 -9.38
N SER A 69 -0.10 42.05 -9.50
CA SER A 69 -1.06 42.65 -8.59
C SER A 69 -0.95 42.03 -7.20
N GLY A 70 -0.79 42.87 -6.17
CA GLY A 70 -0.72 42.39 -4.80
C GLY A 70 0.48 41.47 -4.55
N THR A 71 1.62 41.76 -5.17
CA THR A 71 2.92 41.14 -4.84
C THR A 71 3.83 42.15 -4.11
N GLY A 72 4.88 41.65 -3.45
CA GLY A 72 5.76 42.40 -2.57
C GLY A 72 5.34 42.34 -1.10
N MET A 73 5.93 43.24 -0.31
CA MET A 73 5.72 43.34 1.14
C MET A 73 4.27 43.68 1.49
N GLN A 74 3.63 42.80 2.26
CA GLN A 74 2.23 42.91 2.66
C GLN A 74 2.01 42.50 4.11
N ASN A 75 1.03 43.14 4.76
CA ASN A 75 0.59 42.79 6.10
C ASN A 75 -0.58 41.82 6.02
N PHE A 76 -0.38 40.63 6.57
CA PHE A 76 -1.40 39.61 6.72
C PHE A 76 -1.83 39.48 8.17
N LEU A 77 -3.10 39.16 8.39
CA LEU A 77 -3.67 38.80 9.67
C LEU A 77 -3.65 37.27 9.82
N LEU A 78 -3.02 36.76 10.87
CA LEU A 78 -2.96 35.32 11.12
C LEU A 78 -4.37 34.80 11.52
N SER A 79 -5.08 34.13 10.62
CA SER A 79 -6.41 33.56 10.92
C SER A 79 -6.35 32.24 11.67
N GLY A 80 -5.23 31.54 11.56
CA GLY A 80 -4.99 30.27 12.22
C GLY A 80 -3.59 29.73 11.98
N TYR A 81 -3.25 28.66 12.69
CA TYR A 81 -2.02 27.92 12.50
C TYR A 81 -2.21 26.43 12.78
N PHE A 82 -1.34 25.61 12.20
CA PHE A 82 -1.44 24.15 12.26
C PHE A 82 -0.08 23.47 12.24
N THR A 83 -0.02 22.23 12.71
CA THR A 83 1.17 21.38 12.62
C THR A 83 1.01 20.36 11.50
N GLU A 84 1.91 20.41 10.53
CA GLU A 84 1.98 19.50 9.38
C GLU A 84 2.80 18.23 9.71
N TYR A 85 2.48 17.11 9.04
CA TYR A 85 3.16 15.81 9.23
C TYR A 85 4.43 15.63 8.37
N GLN A 86 4.79 16.61 7.54
CA GLN A 86 5.96 16.48 6.65
C GLN A 86 7.30 16.64 7.38
N ASN A 87 8.32 15.98 6.82
CA ASN A 87 9.68 15.94 7.33
C ASN A 87 10.24 17.36 7.56
N GLN A 88 10.92 17.58 8.69
CA GLN A 88 11.40 18.91 9.08
C GLN A 88 12.47 19.46 8.11
N THR A 89 13.13 18.58 7.35
CA THR A 89 14.38 18.86 6.65
C THR A 89 14.28 19.25 5.17
N SER A 90 13.22 18.92 4.41
CA SER A 90 13.32 19.04 2.93
C SER A 90 12.04 19.42 2.15
N GLY A 91 11.07 20.13 2.75
CA GLY A 91 9.92 20.66 2.00
C GLY A 91 9.58 22.09 2.42
N ALA A 92 9.21 22.93 1.45
CA ALA A 92 8.56 24.21 1.74
C ALA A 92 7.20 23.94 2.39
N SER A 93 6.93 24.57 3.53
CA SER A 93 5.65 24.42 4.24
C SER A 93 4.49 24.99 3.41
N VAL A 94 3.25 24.64 3.76
CA VAL A 94 2.06 25.22 3.11
C VAL A 94 1.48 26.38 3.92
N ALA A 95 1.03 27.42 3.23
CA ALA A 95 0.23 28.53 3.73
C ALA A 95 -1.12 28.56 3.01
N PHE A 96 -2.20 28.89 3.71
CA PHE A 96 -3.51 29.05 3.08
C PHE A 96 -3.92 30.52 3.03
N LEU A 97 -4.51 30.91 1.89
CA LEU A 97 -5.08 32.23 1.63
C LEU A 97 -6.59 32.12 1.35
N SER A 98 -7.30 33.24 1.47
CA SER A 98 -8.74 33.29 1.21
C SER A 98 -9.05 33.40 -0.29
N GLU A 99 -10.20 32.86 -0.70
CA GLU A 99 -10.75 33.03 -2.05
C GLU A 99 -10.91 34.51 -2.43
N LYS A 100 -11.32 35.37 -1.50
CA LYS A 100 -11.43 36.82 -1.75
C LYS A 100 -10.10 37.48 -2.09
N SER A 101 -9.00 36.99 -1.50
CA SER A 101 -7.65 37.46 -1.82
C SER A 101 -7.29 37.15 -3.28
N MET A 102 -7.67 35.97 -3.76
CA MET A 102 -7.51 35.55 -5.15
C MET A 102 -8.32 36.42 -6.12
N GLU A 103 -9.63 36.55 -5.87
CA GLU A 103 -10.56 37.29 -6.73
C GLU A 103 -10.14 38.77 -6.89
N LYS A 104 -9.75 39.41 -5.78
CA LYS A 104 -9.30 40.81 -5.79
C LYS A 104 -8.07 41.03 -6.66
N ASN A 105 -7.17 40.05 -6.72
CA ASN A 105 -5.94 40.12 -7.51
C ASN A 105 -6.14 39.62 -8.95
N GLY A 106 -7.39 39.47 -9.40
CA GLY A 106 -7.73 39.12 -10.78
C GLY A 106 -7.41 37.67 -11.16
N LEU A 107 -7.19 36.80 -10.17
CA LEU A 107 -6.93 35.38 -10.38
C LEU A 107 -8.25 34.61 -10.46
N GLN A 108 -8.28 33.58 -11.30
CA GLN A 108 -9.37 32.65 -11.41
C GLN A 108 -8.98 31.30 -10.81
N TRP A 109 -9.97 30.45 -10.57
CA TRP A 109 -9.73 29.09 -10.09
C TRP A 109 -8.90 28.28 -11.10
N GLU A 110 -9.06 28.50 -12.40
CA GLU A 110 -8.29 27.77 -13.41
C GLU A 110 -6.85 28.33 -13.60
N PRO A 111 -5.82 27.45 -13.66
CA PRO A 111 -5.86 26.00 -13.47
C PRO A 111 -5.96 25.59 -11.99
N CYS A 112 -6.93 24.73 -11.64
CA CYS A 112 -7.07 24.16 -10.28
C CYS A 112 -6.98 22.64 -10.26
N ARG A 113 -6.71 22.09 -9.07
CA ARG A 113 -6.86 20.67 -8.76
C ARG A 113 -8.23 20.44 -8.11
N ILE A 114 -9.01 19.53 -8.70
CA ILE A 114 -10.28 19.08 -8.11
C ILE A 114 -10.00 17.86 -7.24
N LEU A 115 -10.30 17.94 -5.95
CA LEU A 115 -10.20 16.83 -5.02
C LEU A 115 -11.55 16.11 -4.94
N ILE A 116 -11.57 14.79 -5.13
CA ILE A 116 -12.78 13.97 -5.11
C ILE A 116 -12.61 12.89 -4.05
N ASP A 117 -13.49 12.90 -3.05
CA ASP A 117 -13.64 11.79 -2.10
C ASP A 117 -14.75 10.85 -2.59
N HIS A 118 -14.48 9.55 -2.58
CA HIS A 118 -15.40 8.53 -3.08
C HIS A 118 -15.70 7.46 -2.04
N THR A 119 -16.90 6.89 -2.10
CA THR A 119 -17.37 5.91 -1.10
C THR A 119 -16.83 4.49 -1.32
N LYS A 120 -16.21 4.21 -2.47
CA LYS A 120 -15.65 2.89 -2.83
C LYS A 120 -14.30 2.59 -2.15
N LYS A 121 -14.33 2.31 -0.84
CA LYS A 121 -13.12 2.08 -0.01
C LYS A 121 -12.27 0.83 -0.35
N TYR A 122 -12.79 -0.08 -1.18
CA TYR A 122 -12.15 -1.39 -1.46
C TYR A 122 -11.55 -1.50 -2.87
N SER A 123 -11.65 -0.44 -3.66
CA SER A 123 -11.04 -0.38 -4.98
C SER A 123 -9.64 0.22 -4.87
N SER A 124 -8.68 -0.30 -5.65
CA SER A 124 -7.38 0.36 -5.76
C SER A 124 -7.52 1.71 -6.46
N GLY A 125 -6.54 2.58 -6.27
CA GLY A 125 -6.45 3.88 -6.95
C GLY A 125 -6.56 3.69 -8.45
N SER A 126 -5.74 2.81 -9.03
CA SER A 126 -5.80 2.46 -10.46
C SER A 126 -7.20 2.00 -10.92
N GLN A 127 -7.93 1.20 -10.13
CA GLN A 127 -9.30 0.79 -10.49
C GLN A 127 -10.28 1.97 -10.50
N ILE A 128 -10.14 2.90 -9.55
CA ILE A 128 -10.98 4.10 -9.47
C ILE A 128 -10.66 5.02 -10.64
N GLU A 129 -9.39 5.25 -10.90
CA GLU A 129 -8.89 6.06 -11.99
C GLU A 129 -9.37 5.53 -13.33
N HIS A 130 -9.11 4.25 -13.64
CA HIS A 130 -9.56 3.62 -14.88
C HIS A 130 -11.09 3.67 -15.03
N MET A 131 -11.84 3.50 -13.95
CA MET A 131 -13.30 3.69 -13.98
C MET A 131 -13.67 5.15 -14.29
N LEU A 132 -13.02 6.13 -13.67
CA LEU A 132 -13.33 7.53 -13.88
C LEU A 132 -12.93 7.96 -15.31
N THR A 133 -11.76 7.57 -15.79
CA THR A 133 -11.29 7.90 -17.15
C THR A 133 -12.19 7.29 -18.23
N ASN A 134 -12.75 6.10 -18.01
CA ASN A 134 -13.72 5.51 -18.95
C ASN A 134 -15.11 6.17 -18.94
N ASN A 135 -15.49 6.82 -17.85
CA ASN A 135 -16.83 7.41 -17.70
C ASN A 135 -16.86 8.94 -17.86
N ILE A 136 -15.71 9.59 -17.74
CA ILE A 136 -15.56 11.04 -17.80
C ILE A 136 -14.73 11.37 -19.04
N LYS A 137 -15.29 12.22 -19.91
CA LYS A 137 -14.53 12.78 -21.02
C LYS A 137 -13.65 13.90 -20.50
N LEU A 138 -12.34 13.66 -20.49
CA LEU A 138 -11.32 14.64 -20.17
C LEU A 138 -10.95 15.45 -21.43
N ASN A 139 -10.63 16.73 -21.25
CA ASN A 139 -10.04 17.56 -22.30
C ASN A 139 -8.51 17.43 -22.28
N GLU A 140 -7.84 17.89 -23.35
CA GLU A 140 -6.37 17.96 -23.42
C GLU A 140 -5.78 18.64 -22.18
N GLY A 141 -4.79 17.98 -21.56
CA GLY A 141 -4.12 18.45 -20.34
C GLY A 141 -4.81 18.13 -19.02
N GLN A 142 -6.01 17.53 -19.02
CA GLN A 142 -6.67 17.07 -17.79
C GLN A 142 -6.29 15.62 -17.49
N ARG A 143 -6.02 15.32 -16.20
CA ARG A 143 -5.83 13.95 -15.71
C ARG A 143 -6.60 13.69 -14.44
N ILE A 144 -6.93 12.42 -14.26
CA ILE A 144 -7.43 11.87 -13.01
C ILE A 144 -6.26 11.10 -12.42
N VAL A 145 -5.88 11.45 -11.20
CA VAL A 145 -4.86 10.72 -10.45
C VAL A 145 -5.53 10.20 -9.20
N SER A 146 -5.50 8.89 -8.99
CA SER A 146 -6.10 8.28 -7.81
C SER A 146 -5.05 7.66 -6.90
N MET A 147 -5.01 8.12 -5.65
CA MET A 147 -4.15 7.52 -4.63
C MET A 147 -4.86 6.37 -3.92
N ASN A 148 -4.12 5.32 -3.59
CA ASN A 148 -4.62 4.25 -2.74
C ASN A 148 -4.96 4.80 -1.33
N PRO A 149 -6.18 4.55 -0.81
CA PRO A 149 -6.51 4.91 0.56
C PRO A 149 -5.49 4.35 1.56
N ALA A 150 -5.24 5.07 2.66
CA ALA A 150 -4.28 4.62 3.68
C ALA A 150 -4.61 3.21 4.22
N GLU A 151 -5.90 2.90 4.41
CA GLU A 151 -6.36 1.56 4.79
C GLU A 151 -5.99 0.50 3.74
N TYR A 152 -6.13 0.82 2.46
CA TYR A 152 -5.77 -0.09 1.37
C TYR A 152 -4.27 -0.32 1.32
N ARG A 153 -3.46 0.75 1.36
CA ARG A 153 -1.99 0.68 1.37
C ARG A 153 -1.46 -0.18 2.51
N ALA A 154 -1.94 0.07 3.72
CA ALA A 154 -1.53 -0.72 4.89
C ALA A 154 -1.85 -2.23 4.71
N ILE A 155 -3.00 -2.56 4.12
CA ILE A 155 -3.37 -3.96 3.86
C ILE A 155 -2.53 -4.55 2.72
N SER A 156 -2.33 -3.83 1.62
CA SER A 156 -1.55 -4.32 0.47
C SER A 156 -0.07 -4.47 0.81
N GLU A 157 0.52 -3.54 1.56
CA GLU A 157 1.93 -3.63 1.99
C GLU A 157 2.11 -4.81 2.96
N MET A 158 1.18 -5.03 3.90
CA MET A 158 1.31 -6.11 4.89
C MET A 158 0.96 -7.50 4.32
N MET A 159 -0.05 -7.59 3.46
CA MET A 159 -0.61 -8.85 2.95
C MET A 159 -0.31 -9.09 1.46
N GLY A 160 0.47 -8.22 0.81
CA GLY A 160 0.74 -8.21 -0.63
C GLY A 160 -0.43 -7.69 -1.48
N SER A 161 -1.67 -8.05 -1.14
CA SER A 161 -2.87 -7.52 -1.81
C SER A 161 -4.12 -7.63 -0.94
N TYR A 162 -5.13 -6.82 -1.26
CA TYR A 162 -6.43 -6.91 -0.59
C TYR A 162 -7.12 -8.27 -0.84
N GLY A 163 -6.99 -8.82 -2.05
CA GLY A 163 -7.54 -10.14 -2.40
C GLY A 163 -6.93 -11.26 -1.55
N PHE A 164 -5.61 -11.21 -1.36
CA PHE A 164 -4.92 -12.16 -0.48
C PHE A 164 -5.34 -11.99 0.98
N ALA A 165 -5.51 -10.75 1.47
CA ALA A 165 -6.00 -10.49 2.82
C ALA A 165 -7.39 -11.10 3.08
N VAL A 166 -8.32 -11.00 2.11
CA VAL A 166 -9.64 -11.63 2.19
C VAL A 166 -9.52 -13.17 2.20
N PHE A 167 -8.73 -13.73 1.28
CA PHE A 167 -8.48 -15.17 1.22
C PHE A 167 -7.91 -15.70 2.55
N PHE A 168 -6.90 -15.03 3.08
CA PHE A 168 -6.27 -15.36 4.36
C PHE A 168 -7.27 -15.27 5.52
N SER A 169 -8.10 -14.22 5.57
CA SER A 169 -9.16 -14.08 6.56
C SER A 169 -10.15 -15.25 6.54
N VAL A 170 -10.55 -15.70 5.35
CA VAL A 170 -11.41 -16.88 5.18
C VAL A 170 -10.69 -18.15 5.64
N MET A 171 -9.40 -18.33 5.33
CA MET A 171 -8.62 -19.47 5.80
C MET A 171 -8.54 -19.52 7.33
N VAL A 172 -8.30 -18.38 7.99
CA VAL A 172 -8.27 -18.26 9.46
C VAL A 172 -9.64 -18.64 10.05
N LEU A 173 -10.74 -18.13 9.51
CA LEU A 173 -12.08 -18.48 9.97
C LEU A 173 -12.41 -19.96 9.77
N LEU A 174 -12.00 -20.54 8.63
CA LEU A 174 -12.19 -21.96 8.35
C LEU A 174 -11.37 -22.82 9.32
N SER A 175 -10.12 -22.46 9.57
CA SER A 175 -9.24 -23.14 10.52
C SER A 175 -9.80 -23.09 11.93
N MET A 176 -10.25 -21.90 12.38
CA MET A 176 -10.92 -21.71 13.67
C MET A 176 -12.17 -22.59 13.79
N PHE A 177 -13.01 -22.61 12.76
CA PHE A 177 -14.20 -23.48 12.73
C PHE A 177 -13.83 -24.97 12.83
N LEU A 178 -12.85 -25.43 12.06
CA LEU A 178 -12.42 -26.83 12.06
C LEU A 178 -11.80 -27.24 13.39
N PHE A 179 -11.04 -26.33 14.01
CA PHE A 179 -10.47 -26.54 15.34
C PHE A 179 -11.57 -26.70 16.39
N ILE A 180 -12.55 -25.78 16.43
CA ILE A 180 -13.71 -25.89 17.34
C ILE A 180 -14.48 -27.19 17.05
N TYR A 181 -14.75 -27.49 15.78
CA TYR A 181 -15.47 -28.70 15.39
C TYR A 181 -14.75 -29.98 15.83
N ASN A 182 -13.42 -30.04 15.70
CA ASN A 182 -12.65 -31.19 16.15
C ASN A 182 -12.72 -31.38 17.67
N ILE A 183 -12.55 -30.31 18.44
CA ILE A 183 -12.65 -30.35 19.90
C ILE A 183 -14.04 -30.82 20.33
N LEU A 184 -15.10 -30.26 19.73
CA LEU A 184 -16.48 -30.66 19.99
C LEU A 184 -16.75 -32.10 19.56
N ASN A 185 -16.18 -32.57 18.45
CA ASN A 185 -16.36 -33.94 17.98
C ASN A 185 -15.65 -34.96 18.89
N ILE A 186 -14.52 -34.58 19.52
CA ILE A 186 -13.85 -35.37 20.55
C ILE A 186 -14.67 -35.39 21.84
N SER A 187 -15.19 -34.24 22.30
CA SER A 187 -16.04 -34.22 23.51
C SER A 187 -17.33 -35.02 23.32
N LEU A 188 -17.87 -35.01 22.10
CA LEU A 188 -19.12 -35.65 21.73
C LEU A 188 -19.16 -37.15 22.01
N GLU A 189 -18.03 -37.88 21.99
CA GLU A 189 -18.04 -39.31 22.35
C GLU A 189 -18.53 -39.51 23.80
N LYS A 190 -17.98 -38.74 24.73
CA LYS A 190 -18.36 -38.80 26.16
C LYS A 190 -19.76 -38.24 26.37
N ASP A 191 -20.08 -37.15 25.68
CA ASP A 191 -21.38 -36.48 25.83
C ASP A 191 -22.52 -37.34 25.26
N LEU A 192 -22.31 -38.01 24.12
CA LEU A 192 -23.31 -38.94 23.55
C LEU A 192 -23.61 -40.11 24.48
N GLN A 193 -22.59 -40.72 25.09
CA GLN A 193 -22.81 -41.81 26.05
C GLN A 193 -23.66 -41.35 27.23
N ARG A 194 -23.39 -40.15 27.76
CA ARG A 194 -24.19 -39.53 28.84
C ARG A 194 -25.62 -39.22 28.40
N TYR A 195 -25.81 -38.57 27.26
CA TYR A 195 -27.15 -38.25 26.74
C TYR A 195 -27.95 -39.50 26.35
N GLY A 196 -27.27 -40.56 25.87
CA GLY A 196 -27.88 -41.86 25.59
C GLY A 196 -28.41 -42.53 26.86
N LEU A 197 -27.65 -42.48 27.96
CA LEU A 197 -28.12 -42.98 29.25
C LEU A 197 -29.35 -42.21 29.76
N LEU A 198 -29.36 -40.88 29.63
CA LEU A 198 -30.51 -40.04 29.98
C LEU A 198 -31.76 -40.37 29.15
N GLN A 199 -31.60 -40.68 27.86
CA GLN A 199 -32.71 -41.13 27.01
C GLN A 199 -33.28 -42.48 27.45
N VAL A 200 -32.43 -43.40 27.94
CA VAL A 200 -32.87 -44.69 28.50
C VAL A 200 -33.67 -44.50 29.80
N ILE A 201 -33.32 -43.49 30.61
CA ILE A 201 -34.05 -43.12 31.83
C ILE A 201 -35.38 -42.38 31.52
N GLY A 202 -35.60 -41.96 30.27
CA GLY A 202 -36.86 -41.37 29.80
C GLY A 202 -36.80 -39.89 29.43
N VAL A 203 -35.62 -39.28 29.35
CA VAL A 203 -35.47 -37.87 28.94
C VAL A 203 -35.70 -37.71 27.43
N GLU A 204 -36.53 -36.74 27.02
CA GLU A 204 -36.79 -36.48 25.60
C GLU A 204 -35.54 -35.91 24.91
N GLN A 205 -35.27 -36.32 23.67
CA GLN A 205 -34.13 -35.83 22.89
C GLN A 205 -34.08 -34.30 22.74
N LYS A 206 -35.25 -33.63 22.71
CA LYS A 206 -35.35 -32.17 22.69
C LYS A 206 -34.83 -31.53 23.98
N GLN A 207 -35.05 -32.17 25.13
CA GLN A 207 -34.58 -31.70 26.42
C GLN A 207 -33.06 -31.82 26.52
N ASN A 208 -32.48 -32.94 26.05
CA ASN A 208 -31.02 -33.10 25.97
C ASN A 208 -30.35 -32.04 25.09
N ILE A 209 -30.90 -31.76 23.90
CA ILE A 209 -30.39 -30.70 23.02
C ILE A 209 -30.47 -29.31 23.68
N LYS A 210 -31.50 -29.06 24.49
CA LYS A 210 -31.66 -27.80 25.23
C LYS A 210 -30.62 -27.65 26.34
N VAL A 211 -30.29 -28.73 27.04
CA VAL A 211 -29.22 -28.76 28.05
C VAL A 211 -27.88 -28.49 27.39
N MET A 212 -27.55 -29.21 26.32
CA MET A 212 -26.32 -29.01 25.55
C MET A 212 -26.15 -27.57 25.07
N ASN A 213 -27.23 -26.95 24.56
CA ASN A 213 -27.17 -25.54 24.13
C ASN A 213 -26.84 -24.58 25.27
N ARG A 214 -27.39 -24.82 26.47
CA ARG A 214 -27.11 -23.97 27.63
C ARG A 214 -25.67 -24.12 28.09
N GLU A 215 -25.14 -25.33 28.06
CA GLU A 215 -23.75 -25.61 28.41
C GLU A 215 -22.79 -24.94 27.42
N MET A 216 -23.00 -25.14 26.11
CA MET A 216 -22.19 -24.51 25.06
C MET A 216 -22.29 -22.98 25.09
N LEU A 217 -23.47 -22.42 25.38
CA LEU A 217 -23.64 -20.98 25.49
C LEU A 217 -22.89 -20.41 26.71
N LYS A 218 -22.89 -21.10 27.85
CA LYS A 218 -22.12 -20.69 29.03
C LYS A 218 -20.62 -20.69 28.72
N ILE A 219 -20.11 -21.78 28.16
CA ILE A 219 -18.69 -21.92 27.79
C ILE A 219 -18.30 -20.85 26.76
N GLY A 220 -19.11 -20.66 25.72
CA GLY A 220 -18.92 -19.64 24.70
C GLY A 220 -18.87 -18.24 25.30
N LEU A 221 -19.81 -17.89 26.17
CA LEU A 221 -19.86 -16.57 26.80
C LEU A 221 -18.65 -16.31 27.69
N THR A 222 -18.29 -17.25 28.58
CA THR A 222 -17.13 -17.09 29.47
C THR A 222 -15.83 -17.03 28.67
N GLY A 223 -15.70 -17.84 27.62
CA GLY A 223 -14.54 -17.85 26.74
C GLY A 223 -14.40 -16.56 25.94
N SER A 224 -15.50 -16.04 25.38
CA SER A 224 -15.51 -14.77 24.66
C SER A 224 -15.16 -13.58 25.56
N ILE A 225 -15.68 -13.52 26.79
CA ILE A 225 -15.31 -12.47 27.75
C ILE A 225 -13.82 -12.51 28.06
N ALA A 226 -13.28 -13.69 28.39
CA ALA A 226 -11.85 -13.85 28.65
C ALA A 226 -10.99 -13.47 27.43
N GLY A 227 -11.40 -13.88 26.23
CA GLY A 227 -10.72 -13.54 24.98
C GLY A 227 -10.71 -12.05 24.68
N VAL A 228 -11.83 -11.35 24.90
CA VAL A 228 -11.93 -9.89 24.73
C VAL A 228 -11.02 -9.15 25.72
N VAL A 229 -10.98 -9.59 26.98
CA VAL A 229 -10.10 -8.97 28.00
C VAL A 229 -8.63 -9.17 27.64
N LEU A 230 -8.21 -10.41 27.32
CA LEU A 230 -6.84 -10.72 26.94
C LEU A 230 -6.43 -10.02 25.64
N GLY A 231 -7.31 -10.02 24.63
CA GLY A 231 -7.08 -9.31 23.37
C GLY A 231 -7.00 -7.80 23.56
N GLY A 232 -7.86 -7.22 24.40
CA GLY A 232 -7.81 -5.80 24.76
C GLY A 232 -6.50 -5.43 25.47
N MET A 233 -6.04 -6.25 26.42
CA MET A 233 -4.74 -6.07 27.09
C MET A 233 -3.58 -6.16 26.10
N PHE A 234 -3.65 -7.07 25.13
CA PHE A 234 -2.63 -7.18 24.07
C PHE A 234 -2.58 -5.93 23.19
N ILE A 235 -3.74 -5.44 22.72
CA ILE A 235 -3.83 -4.25 21.86
C ILE A 235 -3.40 -2.99 22.62
N TRP A 236 -3.72 -2.88 23.90
CA TRP A 236 -3.39 -1.69 24.70
C TRP A 236 -1.95 -1.70 25.23
N GLY A 237 -1.41 -2.88 25.54
CA GLY A 237 -0.08 -3.03 26.14
C GLY A 237 1.02 -3.37 25.15
N ILE A 238 0.87 -4.47 24.42
CA ILE A 238 1.96 -5.06 23.61
C ILE A 238 2.01 -4.44 22.22
N MET A 239 0.87 -4.22 21.58
CA MET A 239 0.81 -3.68 20.22
C MET A 239 1.52 -2.33 20.06
N PRO A 240 1.36 -1.34 20.98
CA PRO A 240 2.05 -0.07 20.85
C PRO A 240 3.57 -0.22 21.00
N LEU A 241 4.04 -1.12 21.86
CA LEU A 241 5.48 -1.40 22.02
C LEU A 241 6.08 -2.04 20.76
N LEU A 242 5.34 -2.92 20.10
CA LEU A 242 5.77 -3.53 18.83
C LEU A 242 5.81 -2.48 17.71
N LEU A 243 4.77 -1.67 17.59
CA LEU A 243 4.70 -0.61 16.58
C LEU A 243 5.76 0.47 16.82
N GLU A 244 6.00 0.86 18.06
CA GLU A 244 7.09 1.79 18.40
C GLU A 244 8.43 1.20 17.96
N LYS A 245 8.70 -0.08 18.23
CA LYS A 245 9.94 -0.71 17.75
C LYS A 245 10.02 -0.85 16.23
N MET A 246 8.89 -1.06 15.55
CA MET A 246 8.83 -1.25 14.09
C MET A 246 8.78 0.04 13.28
N TYR A 247 8.42 1.17 13.89
CA TYR A 247 8.24 2.43 13.16
C TYR A 247 8.98 3.61 13.80
N ALA A 248 9.68 3.42 14.92
CA ALA A 248 10.48 4.47 15.55
C ALA A 248 11.97 4.34 15.22
N GLU A 249 12.31 4.56 13.96
CA GLU A 249 13.50 5.36 13.66
C GLU A 249 13.06 6.83 13.60
N ASN A 250 13.14 7.47 14.75
CA ASN A 250 13.04 8.92 14.98
C ASN A 250 11.65 9.58 14.74
N THR A 251 11.22 10.34 15.76
CA THR A 251 10.26 11.47 15.76
C THR A 251 8.80 11.28 16.16
N TRP A 252 8.32 10.11 16.60
CA TRP A 252 6.88 9.99 16.94
C TRP A 252 6.62 9.29 18.28
N LYS A 253 6.23 10.08 19.30
CA LYS A 253 5.46 9.53 20.43
C LYS A 253 4.05 9.25 19.92
N LEU A 254 3.84 8.03 19.44
CA LEU A 254 2.53 7.53 19.04
C LEU A 254 1.54 7.77 20.19
N GLU A 255 0.51 8.60 19.95
CA GLU A 255 -0.55 8.78 20.94
C GLU A 255 -1.25 7.43 21.16
N ARG A 256 -1.02 6.86 22.35
CA ARG A 256 -1.37 5.50 22.75
C ARG A 256 -2.87 5.19 22.67
N MET A 257 -3.74 6.19 22.48
CA MET A 257 -5.20 6.07 22.54
C MET A 257 -5.91 5.96 21.18
N GLY A 258 -5.25 6.23 20.05
CA GLY A 258 -5.89 6.21 18.72
C GLY A 258 -6.13 4.83 18.10
N PHE A 259 -5.49 3.78 18.64
CA PHE A 259 -5.43 2.46 17.97
C PHE A 259 -6.62 1.54 18.23
N PHE A 260 -7.40 1.79 19.28
CA PHE A 260 -8.50 0.91 19.63
C PHE A 260 -9.74 1.27 18.81
N GLN A 261 -10.06 0.47 17.79
CA GLN A 261 -11.29 0.58 17.02
C GLN A 261 -12.35 -0.42 17.53
N PRO A 262 -13.37 0.01 18.30
CA PRO A 262 -14.37 -0.90 18.88
C PRO A 262 -15.15 -1.69 17.82
N LYS A 263 -15.30 -1.13 16.61
CA LYS A 263 -15.99 -1.76 15.47
C LYS A 263 -15.35 -3.10 15.09
N LEU A 264 -14.01 -3.17 15.06
CA LEU A 264 -13.28 -4.40 14.71
C LEU A 264 -13.42 -5.48 15.79
N LEU A 265 -13.44 -5.07 17.06
CA LEU A 265 -13.64 -6.00 18.17
C LEU A 265 -15.05 -6.61 18.16
N ILE A 266 -16.08 -5.79 17.88
CA ILE A 266 -17.46 -6.27 17.72
C ILE A 266 -17.54 -7.27 16.56
N LEU A 267 -16.91 -6.97 15.42
CA LEU A 267 -16.85 -7.86 14.26
C LEU A 267 -16.22 -9.22 14.63
N ALA A 268 -15.11 -9.22 15.37
CA ALA A 268 -14.46 -10.44 15.83
C ALA A 268 -15.38 -11.28 16.74
N ILE A 269 -16.08 -10.65 17.69
CA ILE A 269 -17.06 -11.35 18.55
C ILE A 269 -18.16 -11.99 17.72
N VAL A 270 -18.72 -11.28 16.75
CA VAL A 270 -19.78 -11.80 15.87
C VAL A 270 -19.29 -13.03 15.10
N LEU A 271 -18.07 -12.99 14.55
CA LEU A 271 -17.48 -14.10 13.82
C LEU A 271 -17.24 -15.33 14.72
N VAL A 272 -16.81 -15.14 15.96
CA VAL A 272 -16.64 -16.24 16.93
C VAL A 272 -17.98 -16.86 17.31
N ILE A 273 -19.01 -16.04 17.58
CA ILE A 273 -20.36 -16.55 17.88
C ILE A 273 -20.91 -17.33 16.68
N PHE A 274 -20.68 -16.82 15.47
CA PHE A 274 -21.10 -17.49 14.23
C PHE A 274 -20.42 -18.85 14.06
N THR A 275 -19.09 -18.92 14.16
CA THR A 275 -18.34 -20.18 13.99
C THR A 275 -18.73 -21.23 15.04
N LEU A 276 -18.87 -20.81 16.31
CA LEU A 276 -19.34 -21.68 17.39
C LEU A 276 -20.77 -22.18 17.13
N GLY A 277 -21.67 -21.29 16.70
CA GLY A 277 -23.05 -21.62 16.36
C GLY A 277 -23.16 -22.68 15.27
N VAL A 278 -22.38 -22.52 14.19
CA VAL A 278 -22.32 -23.49 13.08
C VAL A 278 -21.75 -24.83 13.55
N ALA A 279 -20.69 -24.83 14.35
CA ALA A 279 -20.08 -26.05 14.88
C ALA A 279 -21.05 -26.84 15.78
N VAL A 280 -21.76 -26.14 16.68
CA VAL A 280 -22.78 -26.73 17.55
C VAL A 280 -23.99 -27.24 16.75
N GLU A 281 -24.40 -26.55 15.67
CA GLU A 281 -25.48 -27.02 14.81
C GLU A 281 -25.12 -28.31 14.05
N CYS A 282 -23.88 -28.43 13.56
CA CYS A 282 -23.36 -29.68 13.01
C CYS A 282 -23.46 -30.84 14.02
N LEU A 283 -23.14 -30.55 15.29
CA LEU A 283 -23.24 -31.49 16.40
C LEU A 283 -24.68 -31.96 16.66
N LYS A 284 -25.62 -31.01 16.75
CA LYS A 284 -27.05 -31.29 16.95
C LYS A 284 -27.59 -32.21 15.87
N ARG A 285 -27.25 -31.93 14.61
CA ARG A 285 -27.69 -32.75 13.46
C ARG A 285 -27.17 -34.18 13.55
N LYS A 286 -25.96 -34.38 14.09
CA LYS A 286 -25.39 -35.71 14.34
C LYS A 286 -26.14 -36.43 15.46
N MET A 287 -26.39 -35.76 16.59
CA MET A 287 -27.14 -36.31 17.72
C MET A 287 -28.60 -36.67 17.37
N ARG A 288 -29.28 -35.84 16.57
CA ARG A 288 -30.69 -36.09 16.16
C ARG A 288 -30.89 -37.39 15.38
N LYS A 289 -29.84 -37.89 14.73
CA LYS A 289 -29.89 -39.07 13.87
C LYS A 289 -29.54 -40.38 14.59
N LEU A 290 -29.06 -40.31 15.83
CA LEU A 290 -28.59 -41.47 16.58
C LEU A 290 -29.67 -41.96 17.56
N SER A 291 -29.84 -43.28 17.63
CA SER A 291 -30.72 -43.92 18.61
C SER A 291 -30.04 -44.04 19.99
N PRO A 292 -30.80 -44.19 21.10
CA PRO A 292 -30.23 -44.29 22.44
C PRO A 292 -29.18 -45.42 22.58
N LEU A 293 -29.43 -46.55 21.93
CA LEU A 293 -28.53 -47.71 21.95
C LEU A 293 -27.24 -47.44 21.16
N GLU A 294 -27.32 -46.68 20.06
CA GLU A 294 -26.15 -46.27 19.27
C GLU A 294 -25.32 -45.22 20.01
N CYS A 295 -25.95 -44.33 20.79
CA CYS A 295 -25.28 -43.35 21.63
C CYS A 295 -24.47 -44.02 22.76
N MET A 296 -25.02 -45.03 23.43
CA MET A 296 -24.31 -45.76 24.50
C MET A 296 -23.18 -46.64 23.97
N LYS A 297 -23.34 -47.22 22.78
CA LYS A 297 -22.29 -48.01 22.10
C LYS A 297 -21.38 -47.14 21.22
N TYR A 298 -21.47 -45.82 21.35
CA TYR A 298 -20.67 -44.91 20.54
C TYR A 298 -19.21 -45.02 20.99
N THR A 299 -18.44 -45.74 20.18
CA THR A 299 -16.98 -45.70 20.05
C THR A 299 -16.75 -45.37 18.58
N GLU A 300 -15.75 -44.56 18.20
CA GLU A 300 -15.51 -44.14 16.79
C GLU A 300 -15.50 -45.29 15.75
N ALA A 301 -15.35 -46.54 16.21
CA ALA A 301 -15.45 -47.76 15.43
C ALA A 301 -16.86 -48.17 14.96
N VAL A 302 -17.95 -47.60 15.50
CA VAL A 302 -19.33 -48.08 15.31
C VAL A 302 -20.22 -47.05 14.59
N THR A 303 -19.69 -46.31 13.62
CA THR A 303 -20.56 -45.59 12.68
C THR A 303 -20.81 -46.41 11.42
N TYR A 304 -22.10 -46.66 11.14
CA TYR A 304 -22.69 -47.32 9.97
C TYR A 304 -22.91 -48.85 10.04
N HIS A 305 -23.76 -49.30 10.95
CA HIS A 305 -24.65 -50.43 10.65
C HIS A 305 -25.91 -49.93 9.90
N LYS A 306 -25.75 -49.39 8.67
CA LYS A 306 -26.87 -49.53 7.72
C LYS A 306 -27.04 -51.04 7.52
N SER A 307 -28.22 -51.57 7.87
CA SER A 307 -28.70 -52.91 7.56
C SER A 307 -27.89 -53.55 6.42
N ARG A 308 -26.95 -54.44 6.78
CA ARG A 308 -26.21 -55.21 5.80
C ARG A 308 -27.22 -56.14 5.14
N LYS A 309 -27.68 -55.82 3.93
CA LYS A 309 -27.90 -56.88 2.94
C LYS A 309 -26.60 -57.71 2.93
N LYS A 310 -26.70 -59.01 3.23
CA LYS A 310 -25.56 -59.93 3.32
C LYS A 310 -24.56 -59.61 2.20
N PRO A 311 -23.31 -59.21 2.52
CA PRO A 311 -22.35 -58.98 1.46
C PRO A 311 -22.12 -60.33 0.77
N LYS A 312 -22.36 -60.40 -0.55
CA LYS A 312 -21.83 -61.50 -1.35
C LYS A 312 -20.33 -61.56 -1.06
N ILE A 313 -19.86 -62.68 -0.53
CA ILE A 313 -18.46 -62.93 -0.20
C ILE A 313 -17.68 -62.74 -1.51
N LYS A 314 -17.14 -61.54 -1.73
CA LYS A 314 -16.17 -61.33 -2.80
C LYS A 314 -14.93 -62.09 -2.37
N LYS A 315 -14.57 -63.12 -3.14
CA LYS A 315 -13.38 -63.94 -2.96
C LYS A 315 -12.22 -63.05 -2.52
N PHE A 316 -11.59 -63.41 -1.40
CA PHE A 316 -10.37 -62.80 -0.89
C PHE A 316 -9.35 -62.77 -2.03
N ARG A 317 -9.24 -61.62 -2.72
CA ARG A 317 -8.23 -61.43 -3.75
C ARG A 317 -6.91 -61.29 -3.00
N TYR A 318 -5.98 -62.19 -3.34
CA TYR A 318 -4.61 -62.32 -2.86
C TYR A 318 -4.05 -60.99 -2.32
N TRP A 319 -3.60 -60.99 -1.05
CA TRP A 319 -2.86 -59.87 -0.48
C TRP A 319 -1.68 -59.56 -1.41
N GLY A 320 -1.65 -58.35 -1.98
CA GLY A 320 -0.49 -57.87 -2.73
C GLY A 320 0.75 -57.81 -1.83
N LYS A 321 1.92 -57.51 -2.42
CA LYS A 321 3.25 -57.54 -1.77
C LYS A 321 3.38 -56.78 -0.42
N HIS A 322 2.41 -55.96 -0.02
CA HIS A 322 2.42 -55.21 1.25
C HIS A 322 1.04 -55.23 1.96
N PRO A 323 0.74 -56.24 2.78
CA PRO A 323 -0.54 -56.36 3.50
C PRO A 323 -0.74 -55.28 4.58
N GLU A 324 0.35 -54.75 5.14
CA GLU A 324 0.34 -53.67 6.14
C GLU A 324 -0.25 -52.37 5.57
N ILE A 325 0.19 -51.95 4.38
CA ILE A 325 -0.31 -50.76 3.69
C ILE A 325 -1.81 -50.90 3.40
N TYR A 326 -2.27 -52.09 3.02
CA TYR A 326 -3.68 -52.36 2.78
C TYR A 326 -4.52 -52.24 4.07
N LEU A 327 -4.05 -52.81 5.18
CA LEU A 327 -4.71 -52.71 6.47
C LEU A 327 -4.75 -51.25 6.94
N ALA A 328 -3.64 -50.53 6.87
CA ALA A 328 -3.55 -49.11 7.21
C ALA A 328 -4.53 -48.27 6.37
N LYS A 329 -4.56 -48.44 5.04
CA LYS A 329 -5.52 -47.74 4.16
C LYS A 329 -6.97 -48.02 4.57
N LYS A 330 -7.29 -49.28 4.87
CA LYS A 330 -8.65 -49.66 5.26
C LYS A 330 -9.05 -49.10 6.62
N TYR A 331 -8.10 -48.99 7.57
CA TYR A 331 -8.33 -48.36 8.86
C TYR A 331 -8.52 -46.84 8.73
N LEU A 332 -7.62 -46.14 8.03
CA LEU A 332 -7.68 -44.68 7.84
C LEU A 332 -8.94 -44.26 7.06
N PHE A 333 -9.21 -44.92 5.93
CA PHE A 333 -10.39 -44.60 5.10
C PHE A 333 -11.67 -45.31 5.55
N ARG A 334 -11.68 -45.94 6.75
CA ARG A 334 -12.90 -46.48 7.35
C ARG A 334 -13.92 -45.38 7.61
N ASN A 335 -13.45 -44.22 8.08
CA ASN A 335 -14.27 -43.03 8.33
C ASN A 335 -13.74 -41.84 7.52
N LYS A 336 -13.94 -41.89 6.20
CA LYS A 336 -13.44 -40.89 5.24
C LYS A 336 -13.76 -39.45 5.63
N LYS A 337 -14.92 -39.20 6.25
CA LYS A 337 -15.33 -37.85 6.68
C LYS A 337 -14.49 -37.34 7.84
N THR A 338 -14.35 -38.15 8.89
CA THR A 338 -13.58 -37.75 10.07
C THR A 338 -12.11 -37.62 9.72
N PHE A 339 -11.55 -38.59 8.98
CA PHE A 339 -10.17 -38.52 8.48
C PHE A 339 -9.93 -37.28 7.60
N GLY A 340 -10.85 -36.96 6.68
CA GLY A 340 -10.72 -35.77 5.84
C GLY A 340 -10.76 -34.47 6.65
N ILE A 341 -11.67 -34.36 7.63
CA ILE A 341 -11.79 -33.17 8.48
C ILE A 341 -10.56 -33.00 9.37
N THR A 342 -10.08 -34.07 10.02
CA THR A 342 -8.90 -34.01 10.88
C THR A 342 -7.62 -33.74 10.09
N SER A 343 -7.48 -34.36 8.92
CA SER A 343 -6.35 -34.08 8.02
C SER A 343 -6.37 -32.63 7.53
N LEU A 344 -7.53 -32.11 7.14
CA LEU A 344 -7.67 -30.72 6.68
C LEU A 344 -7.37 -29.73 7.81
N SER A 345 -7.84 -29.99 9.03
CA SER A 345 -7.55 -29.12 10.18
C SER A 345 -6.07 -29.08 10.54
N LEU A 346 -5.37 -30.22 10.45
CA LEU A 346 -3.94 -30.30 10.71
C LEU A 346 -3.16 -29.55 9.62
N TRP A 347 -3.54 -29.77 8.35
CA TRP A 347 -2.94 -29.07 7.23
C TRP A 347 -3.12 -27.55 7.34
N LEU A 348 -4.34 -27.07 7.63
CA LEU A 348 -4.60 -25.64 7.82
C LEU A 348 -3.87 -25.06 9.03
N GLY A 349 -3.69 -25.84 10.10
CA GLY A 349 -2.88 -25.42 11.24
C GLY A 349 -1.42 -25.19 10.87
N CYS A 350 -0.82 -26.12 10.11
CA CYS A 350 0.53 -25.96 9.58
C CYS A 350 0.64 -24.78 8.60
N GLU A 351 -0.33 -24.63 7.71
CA GLU A 351 -0.37 -23.55 6.73
C GLU A 351 -0.42 -22.17 7.41
N LEU A 352 -1.28 -22.00 8.42
CA LEU A 352 -1.34 -20.75 9.18
C LEU A 352 -0.04 -20.44 9.91
N ALA A 353 0.68 -21.46 10.41
CA ALA A 353 1.98 -21.26 11.04
C ALA A 353 3.04 -20.79 10.02
N LEU A 354 3.03 -21.37 8.81
CA LEU A 354 3.91 -20.94 7.71
C LEU A 354 3.57 -19.52 7.25
N CYS A 355 2.29 -19.20 7.02
CA CYS A 355 1.86 -17.84 6.68
C CYS A 355 2.26 -16.83 7.77
N SER A 356 2.12 -17.18 9.04
CA SER A 356 2.58 -16.33 10.14
C SER A 356 4.08 -16.10 10.09
N ALA A 357 4.88 -17.12 9.78
CA ALA A 357 6.33 -16.97 9.66
C ALA A 357 6.70 -16.07 8.47
N VAL A 358 6.02 -16.21 7.33
CA VAL A 358 6.21 -15.35 6.16
C VAL A 358 5.85 -13.90 6.48
N ILE A 359 4.71 -13.65 7.15
CA ILE A 359 4.33 -12.29 7.55
C ILE A 359 5.37 -11.71 8.51
N VAL A 360 5.80 -12.46 9.53
CA VAL A 360 6.80 -11.99 10.51
C VAL A 360 8.14 -11.67 9.84
N ASN A 361 8.61 -12.50 8.91
CA ASN A 361 9.84 -12.24 8.17
C ASN A 361 9.67 -11.13 7.13
N GLY A 362 8.47 -10.97 6.57
CA GLY A 362 8.14 -9.92 5.60
C GLY A 362 8.09 -8.54 6.25
N VAL A 363 7.62 -8.45 7.49
CA VAL A 363 7.65 -7.22 8.29
C VAL A 363 8.96 -7.02 9.07
N ASP A 364 9.94 -7.89 8.88
CA ASP A 364 11.25 -7.72 9.48
C ASP A 364 11.96 -6.54 8.82
N LEU A 365 12.01 -5.43 9.54
CA LEU A 365 12.71 -4.23 9.13
C LEU A 365 14.15 -4.53 8.74
N GLN A 366 14.82 -5.52 9.36
CA GLN A 366 16.20 -5.83 9.03
C GLN A 366 16.33 -6.34 7.59
N ASN A 367 15.32 -7.04 7.08
CA ASN A 367 15.27 -7.47 5.69
C ASN A 367 14.99 -6.29 4.74
N TYR A 368 14.12 -5.35 5.14
CA TYR A 368 13.91 -4.10 4.42
C TYR A 368 15.20 -3.27 4.33
N TYR A 369 15.83 -3.00 5.47
CA TYR A 369 17.11 -2.27 5.53
C TYR A 369 18.26 -3.01 4.84
N SER A 370 18.26 -4.34 4.80
CA SER A 370 19.29 -5.08 4.06
C SER A 370 19.23 -4.88 2.54
N LYS A 371 18.11 -4.38 2.03
CA LYS A 371 17.95 -4.02 0.61
C LYS A 371 18.28 -2.55 0.34
N GLU A 372 18.11 -1.69 1.34
CA GLU A 372 18.44 -0.27 1.27
C GLU A 372 19.96 -0.05 1.45
N PRO A 373 20.56 0.95 0.80
CA PRO A 373 21.93 1.32 1.07
C PRO A 373 22.06 2.00 2.45
N ASP A 374 23.19 1.80 3.14
CA ASP A 374 23.46 2.44 4.44
C ASP A 374 23.48 3.98 4.37
N PHE A 375 23.91 4.52 3.23
CA PHE A 375 23.79 5.94 2.92
C PHE A 375 23.73 6.15 1.39
N GLN A 376 23.01 7.18 0.96
CA GLN A 376 22.94 7.61 -0.44
C GLN A 376 23.53 9.01 -0.57
N ILE A 377 24.34 9.20 -1.60
CA ILE A 377 24.86 10.52 -1.99
C ILE A 377 24.22 10.88 -3.33
N GLY A 378 23.43 11.94 -3.34
CA GLY A 378 22.71 12.42 -4.51
C GLY A 378 22.59 13.94 -4.52
N ILE A 379 22.12 14.47 -5.65
CA ILE A 379 21.82 15.89 -5.82
C ILE A 379 20.34 16.02 -6.16
N THR A 380 19.64 16.93 -5.47
CA THR A 380 18.21 17.15 -5.74
C THR A 380 18.03 17.90 -7.06
N GLU A 381 16.87 17.72 -7.68
CA GLU A 381 16.52 18.42 -8.91
C GLU A 381 16.60 19.95 -8.73
N GLU A 382 16.09 20.50 -7.63
CA GLU A 382 16.09 21.94 -7.40
C GLU A 382 17.52 22.48 -7.28
N ALA A 383 18.40 21.73 -6.62
CA ALA A 383 19.81 22.08 -6.52
C ALA A 383 20.48 22.06 -7.91
N CYS A 384 20.19 21.04 -8.73
CA CYS A 384 20.67 20.99 -10.12
C CYS A 384 20.17 22.17 -10.94
N ASN A 385 18.87 22.46 -10.93
CA ASN A 385 18.27 23.55 -11.69
C ASN A 385 18.86 24.90 -11.29
N TYR A 386 18.97 25.17 -9.99
CA TYR A 386 19.59 26.39 -9.49
C TYR A 386 21.06 26.52 -9.93
N LEU A 387 21.83 25.43 -9.83
CA LEU A 387 23.23 25.42 -10.25
C LEU A 387 23.38 25.67 -11.75
N ILE A 388 22.49 25.14 -12.58
CA ILE A 388 22.53 25.34 -14.04
C ILE A 388 22.16 26.78 -14.40
N GLU A 389 21.15 27.35 -13.77
CA GLU A 389 20.72 28.73 -14.03
C GLU A 389 21.74 29.78 -13.58
N SER A 390 22.43 29.50 -12.46
CA SER A 390 23.35 30.47 -11.84
C SER A 390 24.82 30.26 -12.20
N SER A 391 25.22 29.08 -12.71
CA SER A 391 26.62 28.78 -12.98
C SER A 391 27.09 29.32 -14.33
N PRO A 392 28.26 29.99 -14.38
CA PRO A 392 28.86 30.46 -15.62
C PRO A 392 29.55 29.35 -16.44
N ASP A 393 29.86 28.18 -15.84
CA ASP A 393 30.50 27.05 -16.53
C ASP A 393 29.73 25.75 -16.27
N THR A 394 28.71 25.51 -17.08
CA THR A 394 27.89 24.29 -17.02
C THR A 394 28.45 23.16 -17.89
N LYS A 395 29.37 23.45 -18.82
CA LYS A 395 29.86 22.49 -19.82
C LYS A 395 30.69 21.34 -19.23
N ASN A 396 31.47 21.63 -18.18
CA ASN A 396 32.32 20.63 -17.52
C ASN A 396 31.80 20.22 -16.13
N MET A 397 30.55 20.55 -15.82
CA MET A 397 29.99 20.33 -14.50
C MET A 397 29.82 18.83 -14.25
N LYS A 398 30.63 18.29 -13.33
CA LYS A 398 30.54 16.92 -12.86
C LYS A 398 30.08 16.95 -11.41
N PHE A 399 28.82 16.62 -11.17
CA PHE A 399 28.25 16.59 -9.82
C PHE A 399 28.98 15.59 -8.91
N PHE A 400 29.32 14.41 -9.44
CA PHE A 400 30.02 13.36 -8.71
C PHE A 400 31.29 12.93 -9.47
N PRO A 401 32.44 13.58 -9.24
CA PRO A 401 33.69 13.21 -9.88
C PRO A 401 34.24 11.90 -9.33
N LYS A 402 35.01 11.15 -10.14
CA LYS A 402 35.65 9.89 -9.71
C LYS A 402 36.55 10.06 -8.48
N SER A 403 37.12 11.24 -8.26
CA SER A 403 37.93 11.53 -7.07
C SER A 403 37.12 11.42 -5.78
N LEU A 404 35.87 11.88 -5.77
CA LEU A 404 34.98 11.76 -4.61
C LEU A 404 34.75 10.30 -4.25
N MET A 405 34.56 9.43 -5.26
CA MET A 405 34.42 8.00 -5.03
C MET A 405 35.70 7.39 -4.44
N ASN A 406 36.86 7.74 -4.98
CA ASN A 406 38.14 7.30 -4.42
C ASN A 406 38.34 7.76 -2.97
N ASP A 407 37.92 8.99 -2.64
CA ASP A 407 38.01 9.53 -1.29
C ASP A 407 37.08 8.76 -0.33
N ILE A 408 35.86 8.42 -0.77
CA ILE A 408 34.92 7.58 -0.01
C ILE A 408 35.48 6.19 0.21
N GLU A 409 35.96 5.53 -0.86
CA GLU A 409 36.57 4.19 -0.79
C GLU A 409 37.79 4.19 0.14
N THR A 410 38.62 5.23 0.09
CA THR A 410 39.80 5.36 0.97
C THR A 410 39.42 5.61 2.42
N THR A 411 38.35 6.39 2.65
CA THR A 411 37.91 6.76 4.00
C THR A 411 37.22 5.58 4.72
N ILE A 412 36.35 4.85 4.02
CA ILE A 412 35.63 3.68 4.56
C ILE A 412 36.54 2.45 4.58
N GLY A 413 37.42 2.31 3.59
CA GLY A 413 38.40 1.22 3.52
C GLY A 413 37.74 -0.15 3.46
N ASN A 414 38.17 -1.07 4.34
CA ASN A 414 37.75 -2.47 4.33
C ASN A 414 36.32 -2.71 4.81
N GLU A 415 35.63 -1.68 5.32
CA GLU A 415 34.23 -1.77 5.75
C GLU A 415 33.25 -1.58 4.59
N LEU A 416 33.75 -1.23 3.40
CA LEU A 416 32.93 -1.04 2.21
C LEU A 416 32.58 -2.39 1.55
N HIS A 417 31.32 -2.80 1.66
CA HIS A 417 30.86 -4.09 1.14
C HIS A 417 30.44 -4.05 -0.33
N SER A 418 29.63 -3.07 -0.72
CA SER A 418 29.13 -2.88 -2.07
C SER A 418 29.01 -1.40 -2.39
N VAL A 419 29.28 -1.05 -3.64
CA VAL A 419 29.07 0.29 -4.19
C VAL A 419 28.34 0.14 -5.50
N GLU A 420 27.26 0.90 -5.65
CA GLU A 420 26.52 0.98 -6.90
C GLU A 420 26.53 2.41 -7.40
N ASN A 421 26.99 2.58 -8.65
CA ASN A 421 27.16 3.88 -9.28
C ASN A 421 26.14 4.05 -10.38
N ILE A 422 25.03 4.72 -10.06
CA ILE A 422 24.02 5.09 -11.04
C ILE A 422 24.53 6.31 -11.81
N LYS A 423 24.56 6.22 -13.14
CA LYS A 423 25.06 7.28 -14.00
C LYS A 423 23.92 7.87 -14.81
N GLY A 424 23.73 9.16 -14.61
CA GLY A 424 22.78 9.97 -15.36
C GLY A 424 23.48 11.14 -16.03
N PHE A 425 22.80 11.65 -17.04
CA PHE A 425 23.16 12.85 -17.75
C PHE A 425 21.98 13.80 -17.76
N TYR A 426 22.24 15.08 -17.52
CA TYR A 426 21.23 16.13 -17.54
C TYR A 426 21.33 16.89 -18.87
N PRO A 427 20.51 16.58 -19.89
CA PRO A 427 20.62 17.17 -21.21
C PRO A 427 19.91 18.53 -21.32
N ILE A 428 20.30 19.31 -22.32
CA ILE A 428 19.38 20.24 -22.97
C ILE A 428 18.57 19.45 -24.00
N VAL A 429 17.25 19.39 -23.83
CA VAL A 429 16.37 18.68 -24.76
C VAL A 429 16.12 19.55 -26.01
N GLY A 430 16.44 19.02 -27.18
CA GLY A 430 16.22 19.63 -28.49
C GLY A 430 14.75 19.69 -28.89
N LYS A 431 14.46 20.25 -30.07
CA LYS A 431 13.08 20.49 -30.51
C LYS A 431 12.26 19.19 -30.60
N ASN A 432 12.78 18.19 -31.32
CA ASN A 432 12.07 16.92 -31.51
C ASN A 432 11.97 16.13 -30.18
N GLY A 433 12.97 16.24 -29.31
CA GLY A 433 12.92 15.68 -27.96
C GLY A 433 11.81 16.33 -27.12
N LYS A 434 11.67 17.66 -27.20
CA LYS A 434 10.59 18.38 -26.50
C LYS A 434 9.22 17.99 -27.03
N GLU A 435 9.05 17.77 -28.33
CA GLU A 435 7.76 17.29 -28.88
C GLU A 435 7.39 15.90 -28.35
N ASN A 436 8.38 15.00 -28.24
CA ASN A 436 8.20 13.68 -27.62
C ASN A 436 7.89 13.75 -26.12
N ILE A 437 8.39 14.73 -25.39
CA ILE A 437 8.15 14.85 -23.94
C ILE A 437 6.86 15.62 -23.65
N LYS A 438 6.51 16.61 -24.49
CA LYS A 438 5.32 17.46 -24.32
C LYS A 438 4.00 16.70 -24.43
N ILE A 439 4.04 15.50 -25.02
CA ILE A 439 2.90 14.57 -25.00
C ILE A 439 2.52 14.15 -23.57
N LEU A 440 3.48 14.17 -22.64
CA LEU A 440 3.25 13.96 -21.22
C LEU A 440 2.72 15.24 -20.59
N ILE A 441 1.79 15.10 -19.66
CA ILE A 441 1.19 16.23 -18.95
C ILE A 441 2.26 16.95 -18.12
N ASP A 442 2.40 18.26 -18.35
CA ASP A 442 3.45 19.13 -17.80
C ASP A 442 4.89 18.68 -18.13
N GLY A 443 5.09 17.81 -19.13
CA GLY A 443 6.40 17.29 -19.48
C GLY A 443 7.39 18.38 -19.93
N ASP A 444 6.91 19.52 -20.41
CA ASP A 444 7.73 20.67 -20.81
C ASP A 444 8.23 21.53 -19.64
N LYS A 445 7.63 21.37 -18.46
CA LYS A 445 8.00 22.10 -17.24
C LYS A 445 9.03 21.38 -16.39
N ILE A 446 9.37 20.14 -16.74
CA ILE A 446 10.09 19.23 -15.86
C ILE A 446 11.46 18.91 -16.43
N SER A 447 12.39 18.86 -15.50
CA SER A 447 13.76 18.47 -15.71
C SER A 447 13.85 17.01 -16.16
N THR A 448 14.39 16.78 -17.35
CA THR A 448 14.61 15.43 -17.89
C THR A 448 16.03 14.96 -17.55
N VAL A 449 16.18 13.70 -17.12
CA VAL A 449 17.48 13.02 -16.97
C VAL A 449 17.53 11.80 -17.88
N ILE A 450 18.68 11.61 -18.53
CA ILE A 450 18.97 10.40 -19.29
C ILE A 450 19.83 9.48 -18.43
N GLN A 451 19.35 8.27 -18.19
CA GLN A 451 20.07 7.24 -17.46
C GLN A 451 20.47 6.09 -18.36
N THR A 452 21.67 5.56 -18.15
CA THR A 452 22.07 4.29 -18.75
C THR A 452 21.54 3.12 -17.93
N VAL A 453 20.94 2.13 -18.59
CA VAL A 453 20.37 0.94 -17.95
C VAL A 453 21.34 -0.24 -18.11
N SER A 454 21.60 -0.95 -17.01
CA SER A 454 22.47 -2.14 -16.99
C SER A 454 21.81 -3.35 -17.66
N ILE A 455 22.59 -4.37 -17.99
CA ILE A 455 22.07 -5.59 -18.65
C ILE A 455 21.02 -6.30 -17.77
N GLY A 456 21.21 -6.33 -16.44
CA GLY A 456 20.25 -6.95 -15.52
C GLY A 456 18.91 -6.21 -15.50
N GLU A 457 18.95 -4.87 -15.38
CA GLU A 457 17.75 -4.03 -15.43
C GLU A 457 17.02 -4.12 -16.79
N GLN A 458 17.76 -4.33 -17.89
CA GLN A 458 17.14 -4.58 -19.20
C GLN A 458 16.33 -5.88 -19.24
N GLU A 459 16.78 -6.94 -18.56
CA GLU A 459 16.03 -8.21 -18.49
C GLU A 459 14.72 -8.01 -17.72
N GLU A 460 14.77 -7.31 -16.59
CA GLU A 460 13.57 -7.00 -15.78
C GLU A 460 12.56 -6.13 -16.55
N LEU A 461 13.03 -5.09 -17.25
CA LEU A 461 12.18 -4.27 -18.11
C LEU A 461 11.54 -5.08 -19.24
N LYS A 462 12.29 -6.00 -19.84
CA LYS A 462 11.77 -6.86 -20.91
C LYS A 462 10.64 -7.75 -20.41
N ASP A 463 10.81 -8.38 -19.25
CA ASP A 463 9.80 -9.23 -18.64
C ASP A 463 8.52 -8.43 -18.32
N PHE A 464 8.67 -7.22 -17.80
CA PHE A 464 7.56 -6.29 -17.56
C PHE A 464 6.80 -5.91 -18.84
N ILE A 465 7.54 -5.49 -19.88
CA ILE A 465 6.95 -5.11 -21.18
C ILE A 465 6.15 -6.27 -21.78
N GLN A 466 6.69 -7.50 -21.74
CA GLN A 466 6.04 -8.68 -22.30
C GLN A 466 4.82 -9.12 -21.49
N LYS A 467 4.91 -9.07 -20.17
CA LYS A 467 3.83 -9.47 -19.27
C LYS A 467 2.60 -8.55 -19.41
N ASN A 468 2.83 -7.26 -19.64
CA ASN A 468 1.79 -6.23 -19.68
C ASN A 468 1.43 -5.76 -21.10
N ASP A 469 1.93 -6.44 -22.14
CA ASP A 469 1.66 -6.13 -23.56
C ASP A 469 1.89 -4.64 -23.91
N LYS A 470 2.99 -4.08 -23.42
CA LYS A 470 3.31 -2.65 -23.61
C LYS A 470 3.79 -2.37 -25.02
N LEU A 471 3.35 -1.24 -25.57
CA LEU A 471 3.75 -0.77 -26.89
C LEU A 471 5.18 -0.19 -26.85
N VAL A 472 6.19 -1.05 -26.88
CA VAL A 472 7.62 -0.66 -26.87
C VAL A 472 8.38 -1.38 -27.98
N ASN A 473 9.15 -0.64 -28.77
CA ASN A 473 10.08 -1.19 -29.75
C ASN A 473 11.38 -1.66 -29.07
N TRP A 474 11.32 -2.87 -28.50
CA TRP A 474 12.42 -3.47 -27.75
C TRP A 474 13.67 -3.71 -28.60
N GLU A 475 13.50 -4.14 -29.86
CA GLU A 475 14.64 -4.40 -30.76
C GLU A 475 15.45 -3.13 -31.01
N GLN A 476 14.78 -1.98 -31.20
CA GLN A 476 15.44 -0.69 -31.37
C GLN A 476 16.14 -0.25 -30.07
N PHE A 477 15.54 -0.51 -28.91
CA PHE A 477 16.14 -0.19 -27.60
C PHE A 477 17.48 -0.92 -27.39
N GLN A 478 17.57 -2.19 -27.79
CA GLN A 478 18.80 -2.98 -27.66
C GLN A 478 19.94 -2.53 -28.60
N ASN A 479 19.64 -1.80 -29.67
CA ASN A 479 20.62 -1.43 -30.71
C ASN A 479 21.50 -0.20 -30.36
N ASN A 480 21.77 0.05 -29.08
CA ASN A 480 22.63 1.14 -28.55
C ASN A 480 22.23 2.58 -28.93
N HIS A 481 21.06 2.80 -29.55
CA HIS A 481 20.57 4.12 -29.97
C HIS A 481 19.07 4.32 -29.70
N GLY A 482 18.48 3.47 -28.87
CA GLY A 482 17.09 3.60 -28.44
C GLY A 482 16.98 4.17 -27.04
N THR A 483 15.88 4.86 -26.76
CA THR A 483 15.55 5.39 -25.44
C THR A 483 14.10 5.08 -25.12
N ILE A 484 13.79 4.82 -23.85
CA ILE A 484 12.41 4.64 -23.37
C ILE A 484 12.14 5.80 -22.43
N VAL A 485 11.03 6.50 -22.64
CA VAL A 485 10.63 7.60 -21.79
C VAL A 485 9.90 7.03 -20.57
N LEU A 486 10.50 7.18 -19.39
CA LEU A 486 9.89 6.82 -18.12
C LEU A 486 9.11 8.02 -17.57
N HIS A 487 7.94 7.79 -16.97
CA HIS A 487 7.13 8.85 -16.36
C HIS A 487 6.37 8.39 -15.12
N ASP A 488 6.03 9.31 -14.22
CA ASP A 488 5.23 9.12 -13.01
C ASP A 488 3.72 9.30 -13.28
N HIS A 489 3.13 8.42 -14.09
CA HIS A 489 1.70 8.54 -14.42
C HIS A 489 1.29 9.89 -15.07
N ARG A 490 2.07 10.35 -16.05
CA ARG A 490 1.82 11.62 -16.79
C ARG A 490 1.16 11.44 -18.14
N MET A 491 0.96 10.20 -18.57
CA MET A 491 0.29 9.89 -19.81
C MET A 491 -1.22 9.77 -19.54
N SER A 492 -2.04 10.45 -20.34
CA SER A 492 -3.50 10.28 -20.27
C SER A 492 -3.99 9.26 -21.30
N ASP A 493 -5.05 8.52 -20.99
CA ASP A 493 -5.68 7.57 -21.91
C ASP A 493 -6.15 8.21 -23.23
N TYR A 494 -6.40 9.53 -23.24
CA TYR A 494 -6.80 10.27 -24.44
C TYR A 494 -5.65 10.45 -25.44
N ILE A 495 -4.42 10.51 -24.92
CA ILE A 495 -3.20 10.75 -25.68
C ILE A 495 -2.54 9.44 -26.14
N ALA A 496 -2.94 8.30 -25.57
CA ALA A 496 -2.39 6.97 -25.90
C ALA A 496 -2.45 6.62 -27.40
N GLY A 497 -3.42 7.17 -28.15
CA GLY A 497 -3.48 7.03 -29.61
C GLY A 497 -2.41 7.83 -30.36
N GLU A 498 -2.07 9.03 -29.89
CA GLU A 498 -1.05 9.90 -30.48
C GLU A 498 0.37 9.40 -30.19
N VAL A 499 0.56 8.70 -29.07
CA VAL A 499 1.86 8.12 -28.67
C VAL A 499 2.48 7.25 -29.76
N GLN A 500 1.65 6.53 -30.52
CA GLN A 500 2.12 5.66 -31.59
C GLN A 500 2.82 6.43 -32.72
N ASP A 501 2.48 7.70 -32.92
CA ASP A 501 3.11 8.56 -33.93
C ASP A 501 4.52 9.03 -33.50
N TYR A 502 4.81 8.99 -32.20
CA TYR A 502 6.10 9.40 -31.63
C TYR A 502 7.09 8.23 -31.47
N ILE A 503 6.60 7.01 -31.37
CA ILE A 503 7.46 5.82 -31.30
C ILE A 503 8.19 5.64 -32.64
N GLY A 504 9.52 5.55 -32.58
CA GLY A 504 10.41 5.49 -33.73
C GLY A 504 10.92 6.86 -34.20
N THR A 505 10.48 7.97 -33.60
CA THR A 505 11.00 9.30 -33.93
C THR A 505 12.35 9.57 -33.24
N GLU A 506 13.17 10.42 -33.87
CA GLU A 506 14.46 10.85 -33.31
C GLU A 506 14.26 11.97 -32.27
N MET A 507 14.81 11.76 -31.08
CA MET A 507 14.95 12.75 -30.02
C MET A 507 16.39 13.29 -30.02
N GLU A 508 16.50 14.61 -29.93
CA GLU A 508 17.78 15.33 -29.94
C GLU A 508 18.13 15.80 -28.52
N PHE A 509 19.35 15.52 -28.09
CA PHE A 509 19.87 15.92 -26.78
C PHE A 509 21.22 16.60 -26.92
N TYR A 510 21.45 17.66 -26.15
CA TYR A 510 22.70 18.41 -26.18
C TYR A 510 23.35 18.45 -24.80
N ASP A 511 24.67 18.62 -24.79
CA ASP A 511 25.42 18.99 -23.60
C ASP A 511 24.95 20.31 -23.01
N LEU A 512 25.01 20.41 -21.68
CA LEU A 512 24.84 21.67 -20.99
C LEU A 512 25.88 22.68 -21.49
N VAL A 513 25.41 23.89 -21.75
CA VAL A 513 26.24 25.01 -22.17
C VAL A 513 25.90 26.23 -21.32
N PRO A 514 26.85 27.18 -21.14
CA PRO A 514 26.58 28.40 -20.39
C PRO A 514 25.36 29.14 -20.95
N VAL A 515 24.59 29.75 -20.06
CA VAL A 515 23.41 30.54 -20.44
C VAL A 515 23.81 31.62 -21.45
N GLY A 516 23.08 31.69 -22.58
CA GLY A 516 23.37 32.63 -23.69
C GLY A 516 24.26 32.08 -24.80
N THR A 517 24.69 30.82 -24.74
CA THR A 517 25.42 30.16 -25.83
C THR A 517 24.53 29.95 -27.06
N GLU A 518 25.02 30.26 -28.26
CA GLU A 518 24.31 29.98 -29.51
C GLU A 518 24.26 28.47 -29.80
N MET A 519 23.04 27.93 -29.88
CA MET A 519 22.82 26.48 -30.06
C MET A 519 23.07 25.99 -31.50
N SER A 520 23.15 26.89 -32.50
CA SER A 520 23.23 26.54 -33.92
C SER A 520 24.51 25.82 -34.35
N SER A 521 25.58 25.90 -33.55
CA SER A 521 26.86 25.24 -33.82
C SER A 521 27.04 23.91 -33.10
N LEU A 522 26.07 23.48 -32.27
CA LEU A 522 26.17 22.25 -31.49
C LEU A 522 25.61 21.06 -32.26
N VAL A 523 26.29 19.92 -32.13
CA VAL A 523 25.83 18.64 -32.69
C VAL A 523 25.05 17.92 -31.60
N PRO A 524 23.75 17.61 -31.80
CA PRO A 524 22.99 16.83 -30.83
C PRO A 524 23.39 15.35 -30.89
N GLU A 525 23.31 14.70 -29.75
CA GLU A 525 23.19 13.24 -29.69
C GLU A 525 21.75 12.86 -30.05
N LYS A 526 21.60 11.86 -30.92
CA LYS A 526 20.30 11.44 -31.43
C LYS A 526 19.94 10.06 -30.91
N LEU A 527 18.83 9.97 -30.20
CA LEU A 527 18.28 8.71 -29.71
C LEU A 527 16.89 8.49 -30.30
N VAL A 528 16.54 7.25 -30.59
CA VAL A 528 15.21 6.90 -31.12
C VAL A 528 14.28 6.60 -29.96
N ASN A 529 13.11 7.24 -29.93
CA ASN A 529 12.09 6.93 -28.94
C ASN A 529 11.52 5.52 -29.19
N CYS A 530 11.71 4.61 -28.24
CA CYS A 530 11.25 3.24 -28.31
C CYS A 530 9.89 3.04 -27.65
N GLY A 531 9.41 3.97 -26.83
CA GLY A 531 8.15 3.83 -26.10
C GLY A 531 8.13 4.62 -24.80
N TYR A 532 6.99 4.56 -24.13
CA TYR A 532 6.74 5.25 -22.87
C TYR A 532 6.31 4.22 -21.83
N LEU A 533 6.87 4.30 -20.62
CA LEU A 533 6.52 3.42 -19.52
C LEU A 533 6.18 4.23 -18.26
N ASP A 534 5.13 3.80 -17.58
CA ASP A 534 4.73 4.35 -16.29
C ASP A 534 5.43 3.61 -15.15
N ILE A 535 6.26 4.33 -14.40
CA ILE A 535 7.01 3.73 -13.29
C ILE A 535 6.16 3.50 -12.04
N THR A 536 4.94 4.03 -12.01
CA THR A 536 4.02 3.91 -10.86
C THR A 536 3.11 2.69 -10.96
N GLU A 537 3.21 1.92 -12.04
CA GLU A 537 2.45 0.68 -12.20
C GLU A 537 2.86 -0.36 -11.15
N ASP A 538 1.86 -1.07 -10.60
CA ASP A 538 2.02 -1.98 -9.45
C ASP A 538 3.08 -3.09 -9.66
N ASP A 539 3.45 -3.41 -10.91
CA ASP A 539 4.44 -4.43 -11.25
C ASP A 539 5.63 -3.91 -12.06
N PHE A 540 5.83 -2.59 -12.12
CA PHE A 540 7.05 -2.01 -12.66
C PHE A 540 8.27 -2.48 -11.83
N PRO A 541 9.39 -2.85 -12.46
CA PRO A 541 10.56 -3.36 -11.75
C PRO A 541 11.18 -2.30 -10.81
N GLU A 542 11.72 -2.74 -9.66
CA GLU A 542 12.43 -1.87 -8.71
C GLU A 542 13.78 -1.42 -9.28
N MET A 543 13.73 -0.50 -10.25
CA MET A 543 14.91 0.07 -10.88
C MET A 543 15.50 1.20 -10.03
N LYS A 544 16.83 1.26 -9.98
CA LYS A 544 17.54 2.33 -9.29
C LYS A 544 17.72 3.51 -10.23
N LEU A 545 16.88 4.53 -10.06
CA LEU A 545 16.87 5.72 -10.91
C LEU A 545 17.79 6.82 -10.35
N CYS A 546 18.38 7.66 -11.23
CA CYS A 546 19.28 8.77 -10.85
C CYS A 546 18.59 9.80 -9.94
N TRP A 547 17.30 10.01 -10.19
CA TRP A 547 16.35 10.67 -9.32
C TRP A 547 15.24 9.69 -9.00
N ASP A 548 14.45 9.95 -7.98
CA ASP A 548 13.40 9.08 -7.44
C ASP A 548 12.23 8.79 -8.41
N GLY A 549 12.40 9.09 -9.70
CA GLY A 549 11.52 8.74 -10.82
C GLY A 549 10.18 9.48 -10.82
N LYS A 550 9.83 10.15 -9.72
CA LYS A 550 8.56 10.85 -9.51
C LYS A 550 8.41 12.16 -10.29
N ASN A 551 9.31 12.46 -11.23
CA ASN A 551 9.38 13.74 -11.91
C ASN A 551 9.20 13.58 -13.41
#